data_AF-A0A401RZE3-F1
#
_entry.id   AF-A0A401RZE3-F1
#
_cell.length_a   1.000
_cell.length_b   1.000
_cell.length_c   1.000
_cell.angle_alpha   90.00
_cell.angle_beta   90.00
_cell.angle_gamma   90.00
#
_symmetry.space_group_name_H-M   'P 1'
#
loop_
_entity.id
_entity.type
_entity.pdbx_description
1 polymer ?
#
loop_
_entity_poly.entity_id
_entity_poly.type
_entity_poly.pdbx_seq_one_letter_code
_entity_poly.pdbx_strand_id
1 'polypeptide(L)'
;MPVAHSLSCSKTYGAPRRPFEKSWLDQELKLIGEYGLRNKREIWRVEFTLAKIRKAARELLTLDEKDAKRLFEGNVLLCVWSTLEWWMRRR
;
A
#
# COMPACT_ATOMS: atom_id res chain seq x y z
N MET A 1 -40.56 -7.19 -1.69
CA MET A 1 -39.33 -8.01 -1.72
C MET A 1 -38.15 -7.07 -1.47
N PRO A 2 -37.37 -7.20 -0.39
CA PRO A 2 -36.16 -6.39 -0.24
C PRO A 2 -35.10 -6.89 -1.23
N VAL A 3 -34.61 -6.01 -2.09
CA VAL A 3 -33.49 -6.28 -3.01
C VAL A 3 -32.20 -6.22 -2.20
N ALA A 4 -31.43 -7.31 -2.17
CA ALA A 4 -30.13 -7.33 -1.50
C ALA A 4 -29.13 -6.47 -2.28
N HIS A 5 -28.73 -5.33 -1.72
CA HIS A 5 -27.60 -4.55 -2.25
C HIS A 5 -26.30 -5.23 -1.78
N SER A 6 -25.60 -5.94 -2.67
CA SER A 6 -24.26 -6.47 -2.39
C SER A 6 -23.20 -5.36 -2.48
N LEU A 7 -23.30 -4.36 -1.60
CA LEU A 7 -22.29 -3.30 -1.53
C LEU A 7 -21.01 -3.84 -0.88
N SER A 8 -19.99 -4.10 -1.71
CA SER A 8 -18.65 -4.46 -1.25
C SER A 8 -17.94 -3.22 -0.69
N CYS A 9 -17.95 -3.06 0.63
CA CYS A 9 -17.17 -2.02 1.29
C CYS A 9 -15.77 -2.56 1.64
N SER A 10 -14.72 -1.88 1.18
CA SER A 10 -13.33 -2.26 1.45
C SER A 10 -12.63 -1.24 2.35
N LYS A 11 -11.88 -1.74 3.34
CA LYS A 11 -11.07 -0.89 4.21
C LYS A 11 -9.85 -0.38 3.44
N THR A 12 -9.66 0.94 3.45
CA THR A 12 -8.56 1.61 2.73
C THR A 12 -7.35 1.91 3.63
N TYR A 13 -7.49 1.82 4.95
CA TYR A 13 -6.43 2.16 5.92
C TYR A 13 -6.46 1.20 7.11
N GLY A 14 -5.29 0.98 7.72
CA GLY A 14 -5.15 0.29 9.00
C GLY A 14 -4.67 1.27 10.05
N ALA A 15 -5.32 1.29 11.22
CA ALA A 15 -4.85 2.10 12.35
C ALA A 15 -3.62 1.45 13.00
N PRO A 16 -2.67 2.26 13.52
CA PRO A 16 -1.51 1.75 14.21
C PRO A 16 -1.91 0.97 15.47
N ARG A 17 -1.17 -0.09 15.79
CA ARG A 17 -1.44 -0.95 16.96
C ARG A 17 -1.21 -0.22 18.29
N ARG A 18 -0.25 0.71 18.33
CA ARG A 18 0.16 1.47 19.51
C ARG A 18 0.04 2.97 19.21
N PRO A 19 -1.02 3.65 19.69
CA PRO A 19 -1.29 5.04 19.29
C PRO A 19 -0.33 6.08 19.89
N PHE A 20 0.25 5.84 21.08
CA PHE A 20 0.94 6.86 21.88
C PHE A 20 2.46 6.69 21.94
N GLU A 21 3.06 6.09 20.92
CA GLU A 21 4.50 5.88 20.87
C GLU A 21 5.20 7.13 20.32
N LYS A 22 5.99 7.81 21.18
CA LYS A 22 6.59 9.12 20.87
C LYS A 22 7.43 9.12 19.58
N SER A 23 8.27 8.09 19.39
CA SER A 23 9.13 7.96 18.21
C SER A 23 8.34 7.88 16.90
N TRP A 24 7.19 7.20 16.90
CA TRP A 24 6.31 7.10 15.74
C TRP A 24 5.63 8.43 15.43
N LEU A 25 5.17 9.14 16.45
CA LEU A 25 4.54 10.44 16.29
C LEU A 25 5.50 11.46 15.68
N ASP A 26 6.76 11.44 16.10
CA ASP A 26 7.81 12.32 15.56
C ASP A 26 8.11 11.99 14.08
N GLN A 27 8.09 10.72 13.69
CA GLN A 27 8.25 10.29 12.29
C GLN A 27 7.06 10.69 11.41
N GLU A 28 5.83 10.46 11.88
CA GLU A 28 4.63 10.89 11.16
C GLU A 28 4.63 12.41 10.95
N LEU A 29 5.01 13.19 11.97
CA LEU A 29 5.04 14.65 11.89
C LEU A 29 6.08 15.13 10.87
N LYS A 30 7.24 14.48 10.81
CA LYS A 30 8.26 14.77 9.79
C LYS A 30 7.73 14.53 8.37
N LEU A 31 7.09 13.39 8.13
CA LEU A 31 6.49 13.07 6.82
C LEU A 31 5.39 14.06 6.44
N ILE A 32 4.56 14.46 7.40
CA ILE A 32 3.53 15.48 7.18
C ILE A 32 4.16 16.81 6.76
N GLY A 33 5.26 17.22 7.40
CA GLY A 33 5.98 18.44 7.07
C GLY A 33 6.64 18.41 5.69
N GLU A 34 7.24 17.29 5.30
CA GLU A 34 7.95 17.13 4.02
C GLU A 34 7.00 17.07 2.82
N TYR A 35 5.87 16.37 2.96
CA TYR A 35 4.93 16.13 1.86
C TYR A 35 3.65 16.98 1.93
N GLY A 36 3.50 17.83 2.94
CA GLY A 36 2.35 18.73 3.10
C GLY A 36 1.00 18.02 3.29
N LEU A 37 1.01 16.86 3.96
CA LEU A 37 -0.17 16.01 4.15
C LEU A 37 -1.18 16.67 5.10
N ARG A 38 -2.49 16.60 4.80
CA ARG A 38 -3.50 17.26 5.62
C ARG A 38 -3.91 16.43 6.84
N ASN A 39 -3.88 15.10 6.71
CA ASN A 39 -4.37 14.17 7.74
C ASN A 39 -3.47 12.93 7.88
N LYS A 40 -3.30 12.44 9.12
CA LYS A 40 -2.58 11.17 9.42
C LYS A 40 -3.14 9.96 8.67
N ARG A 41 -4.44 9.98 8.32
CA ARG A 41 -5.08 8.93 7.54
C ARG A 41 -4.46 8.74 6.14
N GLU A 42 -3.88 9.79 5.56
CA GLU A 42 -3.23 9.70 4.24
C GLU A 42 -1.95 8.87 4.33
N ILE A 43 -1.16 9.06 5.39
CA ILE A 43 0.01 8.23 5.69
C ILE A 43 -0.43 6.77 5.82
N TRP A 44 -1.43 6.49 6.66
CA TRP A 44 -1.89 5.12 6.89
C TRP A 44 -2.50 4.44 5.65
N ARG A 45 -3.02 5.21 4.68
CA ARG A 45 -3.46 4.66 3.38
C ARG A 45 -2.28 4.22 2.52
N VAL A 46 -1.23 5.03 2.47
CA VAL A 46 -0.01 4.72 1.71
C VAL A 46 0.69 3.52 2.33
N GLU A 47 0.86 3.51 3.66
CA GLU A 47 1.43 2.37 4.39
C GLU A 47 0.64 1.09 4.17
N PHE A 48 -0.70 1.17 4.19
CA PHE A 48 -1.56 0.02 3.95
C PHE A 48 -1.41 -0.53 2.52
N THR A 49 -1.27 0.35 1.53
CA THR A 49 -1.07 -0.04 0.13
C THR A 49 0.31 -0.67 -0.06
N LEU A 50 1.36 -0.07 0.52
CA LEU A 50 2.71 -0.63 0.54
C LEU A 50 2.74 -2.00 1.24
N ALA A 51 2.02 -2.17 2.34
CA ALA A 51 1.96 -3.44 3.06
C ALA A 51 1.33 -4.55 2.19
N LYS A 52 0.30 -4.24 1.39
CA LYS A 52 -0.30 -5.20 0.44
C LYS A 52 0.70 -5.62 -0.64
N ILE A 53 1.38 -4.65 -1.26
CA ILE A 53 2.39 -4.90 -2.29
C ILE A 53 3.53 -5.76 -1.72
N ARG A 54 4.05 -5.41 -0.53
CA ARG A 54 5.10 -6.18 0.15
C ARG A 54 4.66 -7.58 0.52
N LYS A 55 3.38 -7.77 0.90
CA LYS A 55 2.84 -9.10 1.20
C LYS A 55 2.77 -9.96 -0.06
N ALA A 56 2.23 -9.43 -1.16
CA ALA A 56 2.20 -10.11 -2.44
C ALA A 56 3.62 -10.50 -2.90
N ALA A 57 4.57 -9.57 -2.82
CA ALA A 57 5.97 -9.85 -3.16
C ALA A 57 6.58 -10.97 -2.30
N ARG A 58 6.32 -11.00 -0.97
CA ARG A 58 6.82 -12.08 -0.09
C ARG A 58 6.24 -13.44 -0.47
N GLU A 59 4.96 -13.51 -0.79
CA GLU A 59 4.32 -14.74 -1.24
C GLU A 59 4.96 -15.23 -2.55
N LEU A 60 5.17 -14.33 -3.52
CA LEU A 60 5.79 -14.67 -4.80
C LEU A 60 7.26 -15.11 -4.68
N LEU A 61 8.02 -14.56 -3.72
CA LEU A 61 9.41 -14.94 -3.49
C LEU A 61 9.57 -16.37 -2.94
N THR A 62 8.54 -16.90 -2.28
CA THR A 62 8.56 -18.29 -1.76
C THR A 62 8.28 -19.35 -2.82
N LEU A 63 7.67 -18.97 -3.95
CA LEU A 63 7.40 -19.88 -5.06
C LEU A 63 8.64 -20.07 -5.95
N ASP A 64 8.68 -21.17 -6.69
CA ASP A 64 9.80 -21.47 -7.58
C ASP A 64 9.86 -20.49 -8.76
N GLU A 65 11.06 -20.29 -9.31
CA GLU A 65 11.31 -19.29 -10.35
C GLU A 65 10.56 -19.56 -11.65
N LYS A 66 10.17 -20.82 -11.90
CA LYS A 66 9.47 -21.25 -13.12
C LYS A 66 7.94 -21.26 -13.01
N ASP A 67 7.40 -20.93 -11.84
CA ASP A 67 5.95 -20.90 -11.66
C ASP A 67 5.30 -19.77 -12.46
N ALA A 68 4.28 -20.11 -13.25
CA ALA A 68 3.55 -19.15 -14.09
C ALA A 68 2.94 -17.99 -13.29
N LYS A 69 2.54 -18.24 -12.03
CA LYS A 69 2.02 -17.20 -11.10
C LYS A 69 3.09 -16.16 -10.76
N ARG A 70 4.34 -16.60 -10.52
CA ARG A 70 5.45 -15.71 -10.20
C ARG A 70 5.81 -14.83 -11.39
N LEU A 71 5.83 -15.39 -12.59
CA LEU A 71 6.11 -14.64 -13.82
C LEU A 71 5.03 -13.59 -14.11
N PHE A 72 3.75 -13.95 -14.00
CA PHE A 72 2.66 -13.03 -14.28
C PHE A 72 2.51 -11.95 -13.20
N GLU A 73 2.32 -12.35 -11.94
CA GLU A 73 2.10 -11.41 -10.83
C GLU A 73 3.36 -10.60 -10.52
N GLY A 74 4.55 -11.20 -10.64
CA GLY A 74 5.83 -10.50 -10.47
C GLY A 74 6.05 -9.43 -11.52
N ASN A 75 5.78 -9.71 -12.80
CA ASN A 75 5.88 -8.72 -13.87
C ASN A 75 4.84 -7.59 -13.71
N VAL A 76 3.63 -7.92 -13.24
CA VAL A 76 2.60 -6.90 -12.94
C VAL A 76 3.06 -5.97 -11.82
N LEU A 77 3.63 -6.50 -10.73
CA LEU A 77 4.15 -5.67 -9.63
C LEU A 77 5.28 -4.73 -10.10
N LEU A 78 6.20 -5.24 -10.92
CA LEU A 78 7.29 -4.42 -11.50
C LEU A 78 6.77 -3.35 -12.47
N CYS A 79 5.76 -3.69 -13.28
CA CYS A 79 5.15 -2.75 -14.23
C CYS A 79 4.40 -1.61 -13.51
N VAL A 80 3.65 -1.93 -12.45
CA VAL A 80 2.97 -0.92 -11.63
C VAL A 80 3.97 0.03 -10.98
N TRP A 81 5.12 -0.49 -10.51
CA TRP A 81 6.17 0.35 -9.95
C TRP A 81 6.81 1.28 -11.00
N SER A 82 7.17 0.72 -12.16
CA SER A 82 7.83 1.45 -13.24
C SER A 82 6.96 2.56 -13.82
N THR A 83 5.65 2.32 -13.95
CA THR A 83 4.70 3.33 -14.41
C THR A 83 4.49 4.45 -13.39
N LEU A 84 4.52 4.14 -12.09
CA LEU A 84 4.44 5.13 -11.02
C LEU A 84 5.68 6.04 -11.01
N GLU A 85 6.88 5.45 -11.07
CA GLU A 85 8.14 6.21 -11.13
C GLU A 85 8.22 7.08 -12.39
N TRP A 86 7.85 6.53 -13.54
CA TRP A 86 7.86 7.27 -14.79
C TRP A 86 6.88 8.45 -14.77
N TRP A 87 5.71 8.28 -14.14
CA TRP A 87 4.75 9.36 -13.94
C TRP A 87 5.25 10.41 -12.96
N MET A 88 5.96 10.02 -11.90
CA MET A 88 6.62 10.97 -10.99
C MET A 88 7.77 11.73 -11.65
N ARG A 89 8.50 11.10 -12.57
CA ARG A 89 9.66 11.72 -13.24
C ARG A 89 9.27 12.63 -14.42
N ARG A 90 8.05 12.50 -14.94
CA ARG A 90 7.48 13.35 -16.01
C ARG A 90 6.57 14.47 -15.49
N ARG A 91 6.46 14.64 -14.18
CA ARG A 91 5.72 15.71 -13.52
C ARG A 91 6.71 16.61 -12.79
#